data_AF-A0A7Y0EPX3-F1
#
_entry.id   AF-A0A7Y0EPX3-F1
#
_cell.length_a   1.000
_cell.length_b   1.000
_cell.length_c   1.000
_cell.angle_alpha   90.00
_cell.angle_beta   90.00
_cell.angle_gamma   90.00
#
_symmetry.space_group_name_H-M   'P 1'
#
loop_
_entity.id
_entity.type
_entity.pdbx_description
1 polymer ?
#
loop_
_entity_poly.entity_id
_entity_poly.type
_entity_poly.pdbx_seq_one_letter_code
_entity_poly.pdbx_strand_id
1 'polypeptide(L)'
;MFGKKNGNFFSDGSQTLEQSDPEFIDLFSKFAYGEVIEAQGANHPDLTDARRSMAILAALMGCQGVDAFSMMVPVALDSGVTPVQIKEIVYQGTAYLGFGRTLPFLKAANEALHERGIATPLAPQGTVTTETRESAGEETQIRLFGEHMRGFAHTEPAETMHIRQWLVDNCFGDYYTRGGLDDREREMITACFIAAQGGCEPQLMGHIRGNLHVGNSKEFIIAFISQIMPYIGYPRTLNALSCVDKVTKE
;
A
#
# COMPACT_ATOMS: atom_id res chain seq x y z
N MET A 1 -5.24 -0.93 -20.82
CA MET A 1 -5.34 -0.02 -22.01
C MET A 1 -4.30 1.10 -21.84
N PHE A 2 -3.00 0.76 -21.87
CA PHE A 2 -1.89 1.70 -21.63
C PHE A 2 -1.35 2.36 -22.91
N GLY A 3 -2.08 2.23 -24.03
CA GLY A 3 -1.70 2.82 -25.30
C GLY A 3 -2.28 4.22 -25.45
N LYS A 4 -1.40 5.22 -25.49
CA LYS A 4 -1.58 6.55 -26.09
C LYS A 4 -2.93 7.23 -25.80
N LYS A 5 -3.00 7.94 -24.67
CA LYS A 5 -3.74 9.21 -24.60
C LYS A 5 -2.83 10.29 -24.02
N ASN A 6 -2.39 11.19 -24.89
CA ASN A 6 -1.81 12.46 -24.51
C ASN A 6 -2.79 13.22 -23.62
N GLY A 7 -2.40 13.52 -22.39
CA GLY A 7 -3.19 14.35 -21.48
C GLY A 7 -2.36 14.81 -20.30
N ASN A 8 -1.80 16.02 -20.39
CA ASN A 8 -1.33 16.90 -19.31
C ASN A 8 -1.45 16.35 -17.88
N PHE A 9 -0.46 15.58 -17.42
CA PHE A 9 -0.34 15.18 -16.01
C PHE A 9 0.47 16.19 -15.17
N PHE A 10 0.96 17.29 -15.77
CA PHE A 10 2.06 18.08 -15.20
C PHE A 10 2.00 19.61 -15.42
N SER A 11 0.93 20.35 -15.06
CA SER A 11 1.07 21.82 -15.01
C SER A 11 0.09 22.55 -14.09
N ASP A 12 0.62 23.43 -13.23
CA ASP A 12 -0.11 24.49 -12.51
C ASP A 12 -0.04 25.86 -13.23
N GLY A 13 0.29 25.88 -14.52
CA GLY A 13 0.60 27.11 -15.27
C GLY A 13 2.10 27.42 -15.37
N SER A 14 2.96 26.59 -14.77
CA SER A 14 4.40 26.51 -15.02
C SER A 14 4.76 25.48 -16.12
N GLN A 15 6.05 25.47 -16.51
CA GLN A 15 6.63 24.51 -17.45
C GLN A 15 6.47 23.07 -16.92
N THR A 16 5.97 22.15 -17.76
CA THR A 16 5.84 20.72 -17.39
C THR A 16 7.20 20.07 -17.14
N LEU A 17 7.26 18.95 -16.41
CA LEU A 17 8.51 18.22 -16.21
C LEU A 17 9.10 17.70 -17.53
N GLU A 18 8.29 17.32 -18.52
CA GLU A 18 8.74 16.97 -19.86
C GLU A 18 9.41 18.14 -20.58
N GLN A 19 8.98 19.36 -20.27
CA GLN A 19 9.54 20.56 -20.86
C GLN A 19 10.81 21.02 -20.12
N SER A 20 10.88 20.87 -18.79
CA SER A 20 12.04 21.27 -18.00
C SER A 20 13.17 20.23 -18.03
N ASP A 21 12.83 18.94 -17.99
CA ASP A 21 13.75 17.82 -17.82
C ASP A 21 13.45 16.66 -18.80
N PRO A 22 13.38 16.90 -20.12
CA PRO A 22 12.91 15.92 -21.11
C PRO A 22 13.68 14.59 -21.10
N GLU A 23 15.01 14.64 -20.97
CA GLU A 23 15.84 13.43 -20.95
C GLU A 23 15.56 12.57 -19.71
N PHE A 24 15.41 13.20 -18.54
CA PHE A 24 15.11 12.49 -17.32
C PHE A 24 13.73 11.84 -17.36
N ILE A 25 12.71 12.58 -17.83
CA ILE A 25 11.36 12.05 -17.93
C ILE A 25 11.28 10.91 -18.96
N ASP A 26 11.98 11.01 -20.08
CA ASP A 26 12.07 9.91 -21.05
C ASP A 26 12.76 8.68 -20.44
N LEU A 27 13.87 8.85 -19.72
CA LEU A 27 14.58 7.77 -19.04
C LEU A 27 13.69 7.08 -17.99
N PHE A 28 13.05 7.86 -17.11
CA PHE A 28 12.15 7.33 -16.09
C PHE A 28 10.95 6.62 -16.72
N SER A 29 10.33 7.21 -17.74
CA SER A 29 9.14 6.65 -18.38
C SER A 29 9.43 5.35 -19.12
N LYS A 30 10.53 5.28 -19.87
CA LYS A 30 10.97 4.04 -20.53
C LYS A 30 11.18 2.91 -19.53
N PHE A 31 11.73 3.23 -18.38
CA PHE A 31 11.96 2.23 -17.34
C PHE A 31 10.66 1.84 -16.61
N ALA A 32 9.99 2.80 -15.96
CA ALA A 32 8.85 2.55 -15.09
C ALA A 32 7.60 2.07 -15.84
N TYR A 33 7.36 2.61 -17.04
CA TYR A 33 6.16 2.33 -17.83
C TYR A 33 6.41 1.47 -19.08
N GLY A 34 7.68 1.22 -19.42
CA GLY A 34 8.09 0.27 -20.46
C GLY A 34 8.69 -0.99 -19.85
N GLU A 35 9.99 -0.97 -19.53
CA GLU A 35 10.75 -2.14 -19.11
C GLU A 35 10.13 -2.88 -17.92
N VAL A 36 9.71 -2.18 -16.86
CA VAL A 36 9.10 -2.79 -15.66
C VAL A 36 7.72 -3.38 -15.95
N ILE A 37 6.96 -2.78 -16.87
CA ILE A 37 5.64 -3.30 -17.27
C ILE A 37 5.78 -4.50 -18.20
N GLU A 38 6.80 -4.50 -19.07
CA GLU A 38 7.01 -5.56 -20.07
C GLU A 38 7.83 -6.74 -19.55
N ALA A 39 8.58 -6.56 -18.46
CA ALA A 39 9.40 -7.61 -17.86
C ALA A 39 8.54 -8.80 -17.40
N GLN A 40 8.81 -9.99 -17.95
CA GLN A 40 8.04 -11.20 -17.65
C GLN A 40 8.01 -11.52 -16.14
N GLY A 41 9.13 -11.34 -15.43
CA GLY A 41 9.22 -11.59 -13.99
C GLY A 41 8.61 -10.50 -13.09
N ALA A 42 8.18 -9.38 -13.68
CA ALA A 42 7.56 -8.26 -12.97
C ALA A 42 6.02 -8.28 -13.07
N ASN A 43 5.44 -9.34 -13.63
CA ASN A 43 4.01 -9.48 -13.88
C ASN A 43 3.45 -10.80 -13.34
N HIS A 44 2.16 -10.79 -13.04
CA HIS A 44 1.40 -11.95 -12.59
C HIS A 44 -0.07 -11.78 -13.03
N PRO A 45 -0.83 -12.84 -13.36
CA PRO A 45 -2.23 -12.72 -13.78
C PRO A 45 -3.11 -11.96 -12.77
N ASP A 46 -2.85 -12.15 -11.48
CA ASP A 46 -3.57 -11.45 -10.41
C ASP A 46 -3.13 -10.00 -10.19
N LEU A 47 -2.04 -9.53 -10.84
CA LEU A 47 -1.54 -8.16 -10.75
C LEU A 47 -2.16 -7.30 -11.84
N THR A 48 -3.44 -6.98 -11.64
CA THR A 48 -4.21 -6.09 -12.50
C THR A 48 -3.65 -4.66 -12.48
N ASP A 49 -4.06 -3.85 -13.45
CA ASP A 49 -3.74 -2.41 -13.52
C ASP A 49 -4.14 -1.69 -12.22
N ALA A 50 -5.31 -2.02 -11.67
CA ALA A 50 -5.77 -1.51 -10.38
C ALA A 50 -4.80 -1.90 -9.24
N ARG A 51 -4.45 -3.18 -9.08
CA ARG A 51 -3.56 -3.65 -8.02
C ARG A 51 -2.14 -3.08 -8.14
N ARG A 52 -1.66 -2.89 -9.36
CA ARG A 52 -0.40 -2.18 -9.65
C ARG A 52 -0.45 -0.74 -9.15
N SER A 53 -1.51 0.00 -9.49
CA SER A 53 -1.71 1.36 -8.98
C SER A 53 -1.83 1.40 -7.45
N MET A 54 -2.52 0.44 -6.82
CA MET A 54 -2.61 0.35 -5.36
C MET A 54 -1.23 0.15 -4.71
N ALA A 55 -0.41 -0.74 -5.25
CA ALA A 55 0.96 -0.97 -4.77
C ALA A 55 1.82 0.29 -4.89
N ILE A 56 1.73 1.01 -6.02
CA ILE A 56 2.46 2.27 -6.24
C ILE A 56 2.00 3.35 -5.24
N LEU A 57 0.68 3.55 -5.07
CA LEU A 57 0.16 4.51 -4.09
C LEU A 57 0.64 4.18 -2.67
N ALA A 58 0.62 2.91 -2.30
CA ALA A 58 1.08 2.46 -0.99
C ALA A 58 2.59 2.67 -0.80
N ALA A 59 3.40 2.36 -1.81
CA ALA A 59 4.84 2.60 -1.75
C ALA A 59 5.19 4.08 -1.65
N LEU A 60 4.50 4.95 -2.41
CA LEU A 60 4.69 6.40 -2.35
C LEU A 60 4.34 6.97 -0.98
N MET A 61 3.31 6.44 -0.32
CA MET A 61 3.05 6.74 1.08
C MET A 61 4.22 6.30 1.97
N GLY A 62 4.70 5.07 1.83
CA GLY A 62 5.79 4.55 2.67
C GLY A 62 7.11 5.31 2.52
N CYS A 63 7.44 5.79 1.31
CA CYS A 63 8.63 6.62 1.08
C CYS A 63 8.39 8.14 1.21
N GLN A 64 7.18 8.57 1.61
CA GLN A 64 6.79 9.97 1.80
C GLN A 64 6.80 10.84 0.52
N GLY A 65 6.60 10.22 -0.65
CA GLY A 65 6.53 10.90 -1.95
C GLY A 65 5.13 11.46 -2.25
N VAL A 66 4.72 12.51 -1.54
CA VAL A 66 3.36 13.09 -1.69
C VAL A 66 3.08 13.66 -3.08
N ASP A 67 4.05 14.32 -3.72
CA ASP A 67 3.86 14.90 -5.05
C ASP A 67 3.59 13.82 -6.09
N ALA A 68 4.40 12.75 -6.07
CA ALA A 68 4.19 11.59 -6.91
C ALA A 68 2.89 10.86 -6.59
N PHE A 69 2.48 10.80 -5.31
CA PHE A 69 1.19 10.23 -4.95
C PHE A 69 0.04 11.02 -5.56
N SER A 70 0.05 12.35 -5.46
CA SER A 70 -0.97 13.22 -6.06
C SER A 70 -1.07 13.00 -7.57
N MET A 71 0.06 12.86 -8.27
CA MET A 71 0.09 12.55 -9.70
C MET A 71 -0.48 11.16 -10.04
N MET A 72 -0.30 10.18 -9.15
CA MET A 72 -0.74 8.80 -9.38
C MET A 72 -2.19 8.51 -8.97
N VAL A 73 -2.83 9.33 -8.13
CA VAL A 73 -4.24 9.11 -7.74
C VAL A 73 -5.20 9.12 -8.96
N PRO A 74 -5.14 10.10 -9.88
CA PRO A 74 -5.95 10.07 -11.10
C PRO A 74 -5.68 8.83 -11.96
N VAL A 75 -4.41 8.42 -12.09
CA VAL A 75 -4.03 7.20 -12.81
C VAL A 75 -4.65 5.96 -12.15
N ALA A 76 -4.63 5.88 -10.81
CA ALA A 76 -5.22 4.78 -10.08
C ALA A 76 -6.74 4.68 -10.31
N LEU A 77 -7.44 5.82 -10.30
CA LEU A 77 -8.88 5.87 -10.63
C LEU A 77 -9.14 5.34 -12.05
N ASP A 78 -8.32 5.74 -13.02
CA ASP A 78 -8.47 5.31 -14.43
C ASP A 78 -8.12 3.83 -14.63
N SER A 79 -7.22 3.29 -13.81
CA SER A 79 -6.87 1.86 -13.75
C SER A 79 -7.93 1.00 -13.04
N GLY A 80 -8.97 1.61 -12.49
CA GLY A 80 -10.10 0.91 -11.84
C GLY A 80 -10.02 0.82 -10.31
N VAL A 81 -9.09 1.52 -9.66
CA VAL A 81 -9.08 1.65 -8.19
C VAL A 81 -10.24 2.56 -7.79
N THR A 82 -11.10 2.10 -6.88
CA THR A 82 -12.25 2.90 -6.45
C THR A 82 -11.86 4.04 -5.51
N PRO A 83 -12.68 5.10 -5.39
CA PRO A 83 -12.48 6.15 -4.39
C PRO A 83 -12.40 5.61 -2.96
N VAL A 84 -13.19 4.56 -2.67
CA VAL A 84 -13.16 3.86 -1.38
C VAL A 84 -11.82 3.17 -1.18
N GLN A 85 -11.31 2.43 -2.16
CA GLN A 85 -10.00 1.79 -2.06
C GLN A 85 -8.86 2.80 -1.86
N ILE A 86 -8.87 3.94 -2.56
CA ILE A 86 -7.87 5.01 -2.34
C ILE A 86 -7.92 5.51 -0.89
N LYS A 87 -9.12 5.73 -0.35
CA LYS A 87 -9.30 6.13 1.05
C LYS A 87 -8.81 5.07 2.02
N GLU A 88 -9.14 3.81 1.80
CA GLU A 88 -8.75 2.71 2.67
C GLU A 88 -7.24 2.41 2.62
N ILE A 89 -6.57 2.65 1.48
CA ILE A 89 -5.09 2.65 1.40
C ILE A 89 -4.54 3.74 2.32
N VAL A 90 -5.07 4.97 2.24
CA VAL A 90 -4.60 6.07 3.09
C VAL A 90 -4.84 5.78 4.58
N TYR A 91 -6.03 5.29 4.92
CA TYR A 91 -6.39 4.98 6.31
C TYR A 91 -5.57 3.84 6.89
N GLN A 92 -5.40 2.73 6.17
CA GLN A 92 -4.56 1.63 6.63
C GLN A 92 -3.10 2.04 6.81
N GLY A 93 -2.59 2.92 5.93
CA GLY A 93 -1.25 3.48 6.08
C GLY A 93 -1.02 4.18 7.42
N THR A 94 -2.06 4.69 8.10
CA THR A 94 -1.92 5.36 9.40
C THR A 94 -1.40 4.42 10.48
N ALA A 95 -1.79 3.14 10.44
CA ALA A 95 -1.33 2.14 11.40
C ALA A 95 0.17 1.79 11.26
N TYR A 96 0.74 1.99 10.07
CA TYR A 96 2.12 1.60 9.75
C TYR A 96 3.09 2.79 9.68
N LEU A 97 2.61 3.92 9.19
CA LEU A 97 3.41 5.11 8.91
C LEU A 97 3.17 6.23 9.94
N GLY A 98 2.06 6.15 10.70
CA GLY A 98 1.65 7.15 11.68
C GLY A 98 0.91 8.35 11.06
N PHE A 99 0.00 8.94 11.84
CA PHE A 99 -0.89 10.01 11.38
C PHE A 99 -0.15 11.21 10.76
N GLY A 100 0.95 11.65 11.38
CA GLY A 100 1.73 12.79 10.91
C GLY A 100 2.28 12.61 9.50
N ARG A 101 2.62 11.37 9.12
CA ARG A 101 3.10 11.00 7.80
C ARG A 101 1.98 10.76 6.79
N THR A 102 0.79 10.34 7.24
CA THR A 102 -0.35 10.07 6.36
C THR A 102 -1.23 11.28 6.08
N LEU A 103 -1.21 12.31 6.94
CA LEU A 103 -2.08 13.48 6.79
C LEU A 103 -1.94 14.21 5.44
N PRO A 104 -0.74 14.42 4.87
CA PRO A 104 -0.59 15.02 3.54
C PRO A 104 -1.26 14.19 2.44
N PHE A 105 -1.13 12.87 2.49
CA PHE A 105 -1.73 11.94 1.53
C PHE A 105 -3.25 11.93 1.61
N LEU A 106 -3.81 12.07 2.81
CA LEU A 106 -5.26 12.21 3.00
C LEU A 106 -5.81 13.48 2.33
N LYS A 107 -5.06 14.58 2.40
CA LYS A 107 -5.41 15.84 1.73
C LYS A 107 -5.30 15.69 0.21
N ALA A 108 -4.19 15.15 -0.28
CA ALA A 108 -3.98 14.89 -1.71
C ALA A 108 -5.07 13.98 -2.31
N ALA A 109 -5.44 12.90 -1.60
CA ALA A 109 -6.53 12.03 -2.04
C ALA A 109 -7.89 12.77 -2.09
N ASN A 110 -8.19 13.62 -1.10
CA ASN A 110 -9.41 14.43 -1.11
C ASN A 110 -9.46 15.40 -2.28
N GLU A 111 -8.34 16.07 -2.55
CA GLU A 111 -8.21 17.04 -3.64
C GLU A 111 -8.41 16.37 -5.00
N ALA A 112 -7.70 15.27 -5.26
CA ALA A 112 -7.86 14.52 -6.51
C ALA A 112 -9.28 13.94 -6.70
N LEU A 113 -9.95 13.49 -5.63
CA LEU A 113 -11.35 13.07 -5.70
C LEU A 113 -12.28 14.25 -6.03
N HIS A 114 -12.06 15.41 -5.40
CA HIS A 114 -12.83 16.62 -5.66
C HIS A 114 -12.66 17.10 -7.11
N GLU A 115 -11.44 17.10 -7.66
CA GLU A 115 -11.17 17.44 -9.07
C GLU A 115 -11.87 16.49 -10.04
N ARG A 116 -12.07 15.22 -9.64
CA ARG A 116 -12.85 14.23 -10.38
C ARG A 116 -14.36 14.34 -10.17
N GLY A 117 -14.83 15.36 -9.44
CA GLY A 117 -16.25 15.58 -9.15
C GLY A 117 -16.84 14.58 -8.15
N ILE A 118 -16.01 13.88 -7.38
CA ILE A 118 -16.44 12.88 -6.41
C ILE A 118 -16.64 13.55 -5.06
N ALA A 119 -17.89 13.55 -4.58
CA ALA A 119 -18.24 14.14 -3.30
C ALA A 119 -17.64 13.36 -2.12
N THR A 120 -17.20 14.10 -1.09
CA THR A 120 -16.81 13.56 0.21
C THR A 120 -17.74 14.10 1.31
N PRO A 121 -18.04 13.34 2.38
CA PRO A 121 -17.48 12.03 2.73
C PRO A 121 -18.01 10.88 1.86
N LEU A 122 -17.18 9.86 1.64
CA LEU A 122 -17.62 8.59 1.04
C LEU A 122 -18.45 7.78 2.06
N ALA A 123 -19.16 6.76 1.57
CA ALA A 123 -19.91 5.85 2.43
C ALA A 123 -18.99 5.17 3.48
N PRO A 124 -19.40 5.13 4.77
CA PRO A 124 -18.60 4.51 5.83
C PRO A 124 -18.29 3.04 5.53
N GLN A 125 -17.07 2.61 5.86
CA GLN A 125 -16.60 1.22 5.73
C GLN A 125 -16.33 0.55 7.08
N GLY A 126 -16.60 1.23 8.21
CA GLY A 126 -16.38 0.66 9.54
C GLY A 126 -17.35 -0.49 9.83
N THR A 127 -16.86 -1.54 10.48
CA THR A 127 -17.61 -2.77 10.78
C THR A 127 -17.69 -3.08 12.28
N VAL A 128 -16.95 -2.32 13.10
CA VAL A 128 -16.80 -2.55 14.55
C VAL A 128 -17.14 -1.29 15.37
N THR A 129 -17.33 -1.48 16.67
CA THR A 129 -17.47 -0.45 17.70
C THR A 129 -16.29 -0.52 18.68
N THR A 130 -16.19 0.46 19.59
CA THR A 130 -15.17 0.45 20.67
C THR A 130 -15.20 -0.83 21.51
N GLU A 131 -16.38 -1.41 21.71
CA GLU A 131 -16.58 -2.61 22.53
C GLU A 131 -16.26 -3.91 21.77
N THR A 132 -16.29 -3.89 20.43
CA THR A 132 -16.17 -5.10 19.59
C THR A 132 -14.86 -5.17 18.80
N ARG A 133 -14.13 -4.05 18.68
CA ARG A 133 -12.87 -3.95 17.92
C ARG A 133 -11.76 -4.87 18.43
N GLU A 134 -11.65 -5.12 19.74
CA GLU A 134 -10.59 -5.99 20.27
C GLU A 134 -10.80 -7.44 19.80
N SER A 135 -11.99 -8.00 20.01
CA SER A 135 -12.32 -9.36 19.56
C SER A 135 -12.24 -9.50 18.04
N ALA A 136 -12.71 -8.52 17.28
CA ALA A 136 -12.62 -8.54 15.83
C ALA A 136 -11.16 -8.41 15.32
N GLY A 137 -10.34 -7.65 16.04
CA GLY A 137 -8.91 -7.53 15.78
C GLY A 137 -8.16 -8.83 16.04
N GLU A 138 -8.46 -9.52 17.14
CA GLU A 138 -7.89 -10.82 17.47
C GLU A 138 -8.24 -11.87 16.40
N GLU A 139 -9.50 -11.97 16.01
CA GLU A 139 -9.95 -12.87 14.93
C GLU A 139 -9.30 -12.54 13.58
N THR A 140 -9.02 -11.26 13.33
CA THR A 140 -8.27 -10.83 12.15
C THR A 140 -6.81 -11.26 12.23
N GLN A 141 -6.14 -11.10 13.37
CA GLN A 141 -4.77 -11.59 13.54
C GLN A 141 -4.68 -13.10 13.38
N ILE A 142 -5.62 -13.85 13.95
CA ILE A 142 -5.69 -15.30 13.81
C ILE A 142 -5.89 -15.70 12.35
N ARG A 143 -6.80 -15.02 11.63
CA ARG A 143 -7.05 -15.28 10.21
C ARG A 143 -5.83 -14.99 9.33
N LEU A 144 -5.04 -13.96 9.63
CA LEU A 144 -3.92 -13.53 8.79
C LEU A 144 -2.58 -14.18 9.15
N PHE A 145 -2.33 -14.43 10.43
CA PHE A 145 -1.04 -14.90 10.94
C PHE A 145 -1.13 -16.24 11.67
N GLY A 146 -2.33 -16.72 12.01
CA GLY A 146 -2.57 -18.04 12.57
C GLY A 146 -2.90 -18.05 14.07
N GLU A 147 -3.29 -19.23 14.56
CA GLU A 147 -3.86 -19.45 15.91
C GLU A 147 -2.95 -19.00 17.06
N HIS A 148 -1.64 -18.93 16.84
CA HIS A 148 -0.68 -18.45 17.85
C HIS A 148 -0.88 -16.99 18.25
N MET A 149 -1.67 -16.22 17.51
CA MET A 149 -2.03 -14.84 17.85
C MET A 149 -3.14 -14.73 18.91
N ARG A 150 -3.83 -15.83 19.24
CA ARG A 150 -4.88 -15.82 20.26
C ARG A 150 -4.34 -15.31 21.60
N GLY A 151 -5.03 -14.36 22.20
CA GLY A 151 -4.67 -13.72 23.47
C GLY A 151 -3.49 -12.74 23.39
N PHE A 152 -3.00 -12.38 22.19
CA PHE A 152 -1.83 -11.52 22.02
C PHE A 152 -1.94 -10.18 22.78
N ALA A 153 -3.14 -9.60 22.84
CA ALA A 153 -3.42 -8.34 23.55
C ALA A 153 -3.01 -8.38 25.04
N HIS A 154 -2.98 -9.57 25.65
CA HIS A 154 -2.78 -9.76 27.08
C HIS A 154 -1.49 -10.53 27.42
N THR A 155 -0.56 -10.66 26.47
CA THR A 155 0.73 -11.31 26.73
C THR A 155 1.70 -10.38 27.47
N GLU A 156 2.54 -10.97 28.31
CA GLU A 156 3.65 -10.30 29.00
C GLU A 156 4.67 -9.65 28.02
N PRO A 157 5.41 -8.60 28.46
CA PRO A 157 5.45 -8.06 29.82
C PRO A 157 4.43 -6.93 30.04
N ALA A 158 3.85 -6.89 31.24
CA ALA A 158 2.74 -6.01 31.62
C ALA A 158 2.97 -4.51 31.30
N GLU A 159 4.20 -4.01 31.42
CA GLU A 159 4.56 -2.61 31.16
C GLU A 159 4.30 -2.16 29.71
N THR A 160 4.26 -3.09 28.76
CA THR A 160 3.99 -2.81 27.33
C THR A 160 2.70 -3.45 26.83
N MET A 161 1.90 -4.06 27.72
CA MET A 161 0.64 -4.72 27.37
C MET A 161 -0.34 -3.77 26.68
N HIS A 162 -0.42 -2.51 27.13
CA HIS A 162 -1.27 -1.49 26.50
C HIS A 162 -0.96 -1.28 25.01
N ILE A 163 0.31 -1.41 24.59
CA ILE A 163 0.71 -1.30 23.18
C ILE A 163 0.22 -2.52 22.39
N ARG A 164 0.29 -3.71 22.98
CA ARG A 164 -0.23 -4.94 22.35
C ARG A 164 -1.74 -4.88 22.21
N GLN A 165 -2.43 -4.42 23.25
CA GLN A 165 -3.87 -4.20 23.19
C GLN A 165 -4.23 -3.21 22.07
N TRP A 166 -3.52 -2.08 21.96
CA TRP A 166 -3.72 -1.16 20.84
C TRP A 166 -3.39 -1.76 19.48
N LEU A 167 -2.40 -2.64 19.39
CA LEU A 167 -2.13 -3.34 18.14
C LEU A 167 -3.32 -4.24 17.76
N VAL A 168 -3.91 -4.98 18.71
CA VAL A 168 -5.08 -5.81 18.43
C VAL A 168 -6.31 -4.96 18.13
N ASP A 169 -6.65 -4.02 19.00
CA ASP A 169 -7.91 -3.27 18.92
C ASP A 169 -7.87 -2.15 17.86
N ASN A 170 -6.78 -1.41 17.70
CA ASN A 170 -6.72 -0.24 16.82
C ASN A 170 -6.21 -0.67 15.45
N CYS A 171 -5.03 -1.27 15.39
CA CYS A 171 -4.44 -1.68 14.12
C CYS A 171 -5.32 -2.75 13.45
N PHE A 172 -5.52 -3.88 14.11
CA PHE A 172 -6.30 -4.96 13.52
C PHE A 172 -7.81 -4.75 13.63
N GLY A 173 -8.30 -4.24 14.76
CA GLY A 173 -9.71 -3.97 14.97
C GLY A 173 -10.23 -2.80 14.14
N ASP A 174 -9.73 -1.58 14.33
CA ASP A 174 -10.29 -0.41 13.64
C ASP A 174 -9.92 -0.30 12.16
N TYR A 175 -8.69 -0.65 11.76
CA TYR A 175 -8.22 -0.45 10.37
C TYR A 175 -8.42 -1.68 9.48
N TYR A 176 -8.02 -2.87 9.93
CA TYR A 176 -8.10 -4.08 9.08
C TYR A 176 -9.52 -4.61 8.89
N THR A 177 -10.41 -4.46 9.87
CA THR A 177 -11.80 -4.96 9.75
C THR A 177 -12.67 -4.13 8.80
N ARG A 178 -12.19 -2.97 8.35
CA ARG A 178 -12.95 -2.08 7.47
C ARG A 178 -13.25 -2.78 6.15
N GLY A 179 -14.34 -2.38 5.51
CA GLY A 179 -14.63 -2.73 4.12
C GLY A 179 -13.68 -2.03 3.13
N GLY A 180 -13.96 -2.21 1.84
CA GLY A 180 -13.26 -1.49 0.76
C GLY A 180 -11.99 -2.14 0.24
N LEU A 181 -11.30 -2.96 1.04
CA LEU A 181 -10.15 -3.77 0.63
C LEU A 181 -10.34 -5.20 1.13
N ASP A 182 -10.05 -6.19 0.29
CA ASP A 182 -9.98 -7.59 0.73
C ASP A 182 -8.64 -7.90 1.42
N ASP A 183 -8.53 -9.06 2.08
CA ASP A 183 -7.32 -9.45 2.82
C ASP A 183 -6.07 -9.54 1.92
N ARG A 184 -6.23 -9.93 0.64
CA ARG A 184 -5.11 -10.01 -0.33
C ARG A 184 -4.61 -8.62 -0.70
N GLU A 185 -5.52 -7.67 -0.89
CA GLU A 185 -5.22 -6.27 -1.16
C GLU A 185 -4.60 -5.60 0.07
N ARG A 186 -5.17 -5.81 1.27
CA ARG A 186 -4.66 -5.24 2.52
C ARG A 186 -3.23 -5.67 2.81
N GLU A 187 -2.94 -6.97 2.72
CA GLU A 187 -1.58 -7.45 2.98
C GLU A 187 -0.60 -6.99 1.89
N MET A 188 -1.02 -6.87 0.63
CA MET A 188 -0.19 -6.32 -0.45
C MET A 188 0.19 -4.86 -0.18
N ILE A 189 -0.78 -3.99 0.13
CA ILE A 189 -0.49 -2.57 0.39
C ILE A 189 0.32 -2.39 1.68
N THR A 190 0.08 -3.22 2.71
CA THR A 190 0.87 -3.21 3.94
C THR A 190 2.33 -3.54 3.67
N ALA A 191 2.61 -4.60 2.89
CA ALA A 191 3.96 -4.94 2.50
C ALA A 191 4.63 -3.79 1.72
N CYS A 192 3.88 -3.10 0.84
CA CYS A 192 4.38 -1.94 0.11
C CYS A 192 4.72 -0.75 1.04
N PHE A 193 3.86 -0.41 2.01
CA PHE A 193 4.15 0.63 3.00
C PHE A 193 5.47 0.35 3.73
N ILE A 194 5.63 -0.88 4.25
CA ILE A 194 6.78 -1.26 5.09
C ILE A 194 8.06 -1.34 4.26
N ALA A 195 8.01 -1.96 3.08
CA ALA A 195 9.15 -2.02 2.17
C ALA A 195 9.63 -0.61 1.77
N ALA A 196 8.69 0.29 1.47
CA ALA A 196 9.00 1.66 1.12
C ALA A 196 9.41 2.53 2.32
N GLN A 197 8.98 2.22 3.55
CA GLN A 197 9.42 2.90 4.78
C GLN A 197 10.84 2.54 5.17
N GLY A 198 11.26 1.28 4.96
CA GLY A 198 12.60 0.76 5.26
C GLY A 198 12.92 0.67 6.75
N GLY A 199 13.93 -0.15 7.11
CA GLY A 199 14.34 -0.34 8.51
C GLY A 199 13.30 -1.08 9.37
N CYS A 200 12.39 -1.82 8.74
CA CYS A 200 11.31 -2.57 9.36
C CYS A 200 11.26 -4.00 8.81
N GLU A 201 12.41 -4.58 8.50
CA GLU A 201 12.55 -5.91 7.91
C GLU A 201 11.83 -7.02 8.73
N PRO A 202 11.84 -7.04 10.07
CA PRO A 202 11.04 -7.99 10.85
C PRO A 202 9.54 -7.91 10.54
N GLN A 203 8.98 -6.71 10.48
CA GLN A 203 7.57 -6.48 10.15
C GLN A 203 7.28 -6.81 8.69
N LEU A 204 8.20 -6.49 7.77
CA LEU A 204 8.06 -6.84 6.35
C LEU A 204 8.02 -8.36 6.17
N MET A 205 8.90 -9.11 6.85
CA MET A 205 8.86 -10.58 6.83
C MET A 205 7.55 -11.13 7.42
N GLY A 206 7.00 -10.50 8.46
CA GLY A 206 5.67 -10.83 8.99
C GLY A 206 4.57 -10.69 7.95
N HIS A 207 4.52 -9.55 7.25
CA HIS A 207 3.52 -9.29 6.21
C HIS A 207 3.77 -10.03 4.90
N ILE A 208 5.00 -10.45 4.59
CA ILE A 208 5.25 -11.41 3.51
C ILE A 208 4.65 -12.78 3.85
N ARG A 209 4.79 -13.25 5.10
CA ARG A 209 4.10 -14.47 5.56
C ARG A 209 2.58 -14.31 5.50
N GLY A 210 2.06 -13.17 5.94
CA GLY A 210 0.64 -12.82 5.82
C GLY A 210 0.15 -12.86 4.37
N ASN A 211 0.88 -12.24 3.43
CA ASN A 211 0.58 -12.32 1.99
C ASN A 211 0.50 -13.78 1.49
N LEU A 212 1.50 -14.61 1.81
CA LEU A 212 1.50 -16.02 1.43
C LEU A 212 0.29 -16.75 2.02
N HIS A 213 -0.07 -16.47 3.28
CA HIS A 213 -1.20 -17.08 3.98
C HIS A 213 -2.54 -16.74 3.32
N VAL A 214 -2.73 -15.50 2.87
CA VAL A 214 -3.96 -15.06 2.17
C VAL A 214 -3.97 -15.43 0.67
N GLY A 215 -3.00 -16.22 0.22
CA GLY A 215 -2.95 -16.77 -1.15
C GLY A 215 -2.24 -15.88 -2.18
N ASN A 216 -1.53 -14.84 -1.76
CA ASN A 216 -0.62 -14.11 -2.65
C ASN A 216 0.67 -14.91 -2.82
N SER A 217 0.89 -15.48 -4.01
CA SER A 217 2.07 -16.30 -4.32
C SER A 217 3.38 -15.52 -4.21
N LYS A 218 4.51 -16.23 -4.08
CA LYS A 218 5.85 -15.62 -4.12
C LYS A 218 6.03 -14.80 -5.40
N GLU A 219 5.56 -15.31 -6.53
CA GLU A 219 5.62 -14.67 -7.84
C GLU A 219 4.80 -13.38 -7.87
N PHE A 220 3.60 -13.38 -7.29
CA PHE A 220 2.79 -12.16 -7.15
C PHE A 220 3.47 -11.12 -6.26
N ILE A 221 4.13 -11.56 -5.17
CA ILE A 221 4.88 -10.66 -4.28
C ILE A 221 6.07 -10.03 -5.00
N ILE A 222 6.86 -10.82 -5.73
CA ILE A 222 7.96 -10.31 -6.57
C ILE A 222 7.42 -9.35 -7.63
N ALA A 223 6.27 -9.66 -8.23
CA ALA A 223 5.66 -8.81 -9.24
C ALA A 223 5.30 -7.43 -8.67
N PHE A 224 4.58 -7.33 -7.55
CA PHE A 224 4.26 -6.01 -6.99
C PHE A 224 5.51 -5.26 -6.45
N ILE A 225 6.51 -5.96 -5.90
CA ILE A 225 7.79 -5.35 -5.50
C ILE A 225 8.50 -4.74 -6.72
N SER A 226 8.43 -5.41 -7.87
CA SER A 226 9.01 -4.91 -9.12
C SER A 226 8.32 -3.62 -9.58
N GLN A 227 7.01 -3.48 -9.37
CA GLN A 227 6.24 -2.29 -9.76
C GLN A 227 6.54 -1.06 -8.91
N ILE A 228 6.89 -1.26 -7.63
CA ILE A 228 7.21 -0.15 -6.73
C ILE A 228 8.68 0.26 -6.80
N MET A 229 9.55 -0.56 -7.40
CA MET A 229 10.99 -0.32 -7.47
C MET A 229 11.38 1.01 -8.11
N PRO A 230 10.76 1.47 -9.23
CA PRO A 230 11.06 2.80 -9.80
C PRO A 230 10.81 3.96 -8.81
N TYR A 231 9.92 3.76 -7.84
CA TYR A 231 9.50 4.79 -6.88
C TYR A 231 10.26 4.75 -5.57
N ILE A 232 10.77 3.58 -5.17
CA ILE A 232 11.45 3.39 -3.87
C ILE A 232 12.96 3.15 -4.00
N GLY A 233 13.44 2.92 -5.23
CA GLY A 233 14.84 2.71 -5.57
C GLY A 233 15.38 1.33 -5.18
N TYR A 234 16.61 1.05 -5.64
CA TYR A 234 17.24 -0.25 -5.48
C TYR A 234 17.45 -0.72 -4.03
N PRO A 235 17.96 0.09 -3.08
CA PRO A 235 18.26 -0.43 -1.74
C PRO A 235 17.04 -1.01 -1.01
N ARG A 236 15.91 -0.29 -1.04
CA ARG A 236 14.65 -0.73 -0.42
C ARG A 236 14.09 -1.96 -1.13
N THR A 237 14.15 -1.97 -2.47
CA THR A 237 13.72 -3.11 -3.29
C THR A 237 14.53 -4.37 -2.97
N LEU A 238 15.86 -4.26 -2.91
CA LEU A 238 16.74 -5.39 -2.62
C LEU A 238 16.55 -5.91 -1.19
N ASN A 239 16.32 -5.03 -0.21
CA ASN A 239 15.95 -5.46 1.15
C ASN A 239 14.62 -6.22 1.16
N ALA A 240 13.62 -5.76 0.40
CA ALA A 240 12.33 -6.44 0.30
C ALA A 240 12.47 -7.83 -0.34
N LEU A 241 13.23 -7.96 -1.43
CA LEU A 241 13.51 -9.26 -2.06
C LEU A 241 14.28 -10.21 -1.12
N SER A 242 15.22 -9.68 -0.34
CA SER A 242 15.92 -10.46 0.69
C SER A 242 14.97 -11.00 1.76
N CYS A 243 13.97 -10.20 2.17
CA CYS A 243 12.93 -10.65 3.10
C CYS A 243 12.05 -11.75 2.47
N VAL A 244 11.68 -11.62 1.20
CA VAL A 244 10.92 -12.66 0.46
C VAL A 244 11.71 -13.97 0.43
N ASP A 245 13.00 -13.90 0.11
CA ASP A 245 13.84 -15.09 0.04
C ASP A 245 14.04 -15.77 1.39
N LYS A 246 14.14 -15.01 2.49
CA LYS A 246 14.22 -15.59 3.83
C LYS A 246 12.93 -16.33 4.18
N VAL A 247 11.79 -15.67 4.00
CA VAL A 247 10.48 -16.24 4.34
C VAL A 247 10.15 -17.48 3.51
N THR A 248 10.54 -17.51 2.24
CA THR A 248 10.19 -18.61 1.31
C THR A 248 11.18 -19.78 1.31
N LYS A 249 12.26 -19.69 2.09
CA LYS A 249 13.25 -20.78 2.29
C LYS A 249 13.07 -21.51 3.63
N GLU A 250 12.29 -20.93 4.55
CA GLU A 250 11.88 -21.55 5.81
C GLU A 250 10.74 -22.55 5.59
#